data_AF-A0A2E3Y5J9-F1
#
_entry.id   AF-A0A2E3Y5J9-F1
#
_cell.length_a   1.000
_cell.length_b   1.000
_cell.length_c   1.000
_cell.angle_alpha   90.00
_cell.angle_beta   90.00
_cell.angle_gamma   90.00
#
_symmetry.space_group_name_H-M   'P 1'
#
loop_
_entity.id
_entity.type
_entity.pdbx_description
1 polymer ?
#
loop_
_entity_poly.entity_id
_entity_poly.type
_entity_poly.pdbx_seq_one_letter_code
_entity_poly.pdbx_strand_id
1 'polypeptide(L)'
;MIQSQSLIFGFVIIFGFIILWLIYANQKIEQKTDLFKNETPLILVDGKIPPKLSNFPAHLRYIDDATCLQCHATERKMNFGNTPLIAKKMPHEYRGNCVSCHLLEK
;
A
#
# COMPACT_ATOMS: atom_id res chain seq x y z
N MET A 1 38.58 -6.67 -48.18
CA MET A 1 37.19 -6.20 -48.00
C MET A 1 36.37 -7.02 -47.01
N ILE A 2 36.62 -8.33 -46.84
CA ILE A 2 35.81 -9.21 -45.96
C ILE A 2 36.10 -8.96 -44.46
N GLN A 3 37.35 -8.63 -44.11
CA GLN A 3 37.78 -8.44 -42.72
C GLN A 3 37.16 -7.21 -42.05
N SER A 4 37.01 -6.09 -42.79
CA SER A 4 36.36 -4.88 -42.28
C SER A 4 34.86 -5.08 -42.10
N GLN A 5 34.20 -5.86 -42.98
CA GLN A 5 32.78 -6.17 -42.84
C GLN A 5 32.51 -7.02 -41.59
N SER A 6 33.30 -8.07 -41.34
CA SER A 6 33.18 -8.86 -40.10
C SER A 6 33.42 -8.05 -38.83
N LEU A 7 34.36 -7.09 -38.85
CA LEU A 7 34.58 -6.19 -37.71
C LEU A 7 33.37 -5.28 -37.45
N ILE A 8 32.77 -4.73 -38.51
CA ILE A 8 31.57 -3.88 -38.41
C ILE A 8 30.41 -4.67 -37.81
N PHE A 9 30.18 -5.91 -38.27
CA PHE A 9 29.13 -6.77 -37.70
C PHE A 9 29.38 -7.08 -36.21
N GLY A 10 30.64 -7.28 -35.80
CA GLY A 10 31.00 -7.45 -34.39
C GLY A 10 30.63 -6.23 -33.55
N PHE A 11 30.93 -5.02 -34.03
CA PHE A 11 30.57 -3.78 -33.32
C PHE A 11 29.06 -3.61 -33.15
N VAL A 12 28.27 -3.94 -34.18
CA VAL A 12 26.79 -3.86 -34.12
C VAL A 12 26.23 -4.76 -33.02
N ILE A 13 26.74 -6.00 -32.91
CA ILE A 13 26.31 -6.95 -31.87
C ILE A 13 26.65 -6.43 -30.48
N ILE A 14 27.89 -5.97 -30.28
CA ILE A 14 28.35 -5.46 -28.97
C ILE A 14 27.52 -4.23 -28.56
N PHE A 15 27.26 -3.30 -29.48
CA PHE A 15 26.43 -2.13 -29.20
C PHE A 15 24.99 -2.52 -28.84
N GLY A 16 24.43 -3.53 -29.51
CA GLY A 16 23.12 -4.08 -29.19
C GLY A 16 23.05 -4.60 -27.75
N PHE A 17 24.06 -5.34 -27.30
CA PHE A 17 24.15 -5.82 -25.92
C PHE A 17 24.29 -4.68 -24.90
N ILE A 18 25.08 -3.65 -25.20
CA ILE A 18 25.26 -2.49 -24.32
C ILE A 18 23.94 -1.74 -24.14
N ILE A 19 23.17 -1.52 -25.22
CA ILE A 19 21.87 -0.85 -25.15
C ILE A 19 20.87 -1.68 -24.35
N LEU A 20 20.81 -2.99 -24.59
CA LEU A 20 19.94 -3.90 -23.84
C LEU A 20 20.27 -3.89 -22.34
N TRP A 21 21.57 -3.90 -22.00
CA TRP A 21 22.03 -3.77 -20.62
C TRP A 21 21.59 -2.43 -20.01
N LEU A 22 21.80 -1.32 -20.70
CA LEU A 22 21.42 0.01 -20.20
C LEU A 22 19.90 0.12 -19.96
N ILE A 23 19.08 -0.46 -20.84
CA ILE A 23 17.62 -0.50 -20.64
C ILE A 23 17.29 -1.32 -19.38
N TYR A 24 17.90 -2.49 -19.20
CA TYR A 24 17.65 -3.33 -18.04
C TYR A 24 18.18 -2.73 -16.73
N ALA A 25 19.34 -2.08 -16.75
CA ALA A 25 19.93 -1.42 -15.58
C ALA A 25 19.20 -0.13 -15.21
N ASN A 26 18.62 0.57 -16.20
CA ASN A 26 17.85 1.80 -15.99
C ASN A 26 16.35 1.54 -15.79
N GLN A 27 15.90 0.29 -15.91
CA GLN A 27 14.73 -0.16 -15.18
C GLN A 27 15.11 -0.12 -13.69
N LYS A 28 14.98 1.08 -13.12
CA LYS A 28 14.62 1.19 -11.72
C LYS A 28 13.41 0.29 -11.60
N ILE A 29 13.61 -0.88 -11.02
CA ILE A 29 12.52 -1.62 -10.43
C ILE A 29 12.01 -0.62 -9.41
N GLU A 30 11.02 0.18 -9.80
CA GLU A 30 10.03 0.70 -8.89
C GLU A 30 9.38 -0.55 -8.33
N GLN A 31 10.12 -1.19 -7.42
CA GLN A 31 9.54 -1.81 -6.28
C GLN A 31 8.72 -0.64 -5.76
N LYS A 32 7.41 -0.69 -5.99
CA LYS A 32 6.46 -0.08 -5.07
C LYS A 32 6.80 -0.72 -3.72
N THR A 33 7.88 -0.26 -3.10
CA THR A 33 8.01 -0.23 -1.66
C THR A 33 6.94 0.76 -1.29
N ASP A 34 5.73 0.20 -1.21
CA ASP A 34 4.67 0.62 -0.34
C ASP A 34 5.26 1.56 0.71
N LEU A 35 4.88 2.83 0.59
CA LEU A 35 5.32 3.98 1.38
C LEU A 35 4.88 3.85 2.86
N PHE A 36 5.00 2.67 3.45
CA PHE A 36 4.77 2.37 4.87
C PHE A 36 6.05 2.46 5.69
N LYS A 37 7.10 3.08 5.15
CA LYS A 37 8.31 3.42 5.88
C LYS A 37 8.03 4.62 6.77
N ASN A 38 7.52 4.38 7.99
CA ASN A 38 7.94 5.03 9.25
C ASN A 38 6.92 4.99 10.41
N GLU A 39 5.92 4.12 10.40
CA GLU A 39 5.15 3.85 11.62
C GLU A 39 5.00 2.35 11.79
N THR A 40 5.91 1.75 12.56
CA THR A 40 5.74 0.37 13.03
C THR A 40 4.38 0.30 13.74
N PRO A 41 3.44 -0.57 13.31
CA PRO A 41 2.21 -0.75 14.06
C PRO A 41 2.61 -1.22 15.45
N LEU A 42 2.15 -0.52 16.49
CA LEU A 42 2.53 -0.84 17.87
C LEU A 42 2.10 -2.27 18.27
N ILE A 43 1.08 -2.84 17.60
CA ILE A 43 0.49 -4.14 17.92
C ILE A 43 0.00 -4.84 16.63
N LEU A 44 0.38 -6.12 16.44
CA LEU A 44 -0.18 -7.00 15.41
C LEU A 44 -1.42 -7.71 15.96
N VAL A 45 -2.50 -7.72 15.17
CA VAL A 45 -3.74 -8.45 15.51
C VAL A 45 -3.83 -9.66 14.60
N ASP A 46 -3.66 -10.86 15.16
CA ASP A 46 -3.70 -12.14 14.45
C ASP A 46 -2.72 -12.20 13.26
N GLY A 47 -1.53 -11.64 13.46
CA GLY A 47 -0.49 -11.54 12.43
C GLY A 47 -0.78 -10.51 11.33
N LYS A 48 -1.87 -9.75 11.43
CA LYS A 48 -2.23 -8.69 10.49
C LYS A 48 -2.01 -7.31 11.10
N ILE A 49 -1.62 -6.38 10.24
CA ILE A 49 -1.47 -4.96 10.61
C ILE A 49 -2.87 -4.35 10.71
N PRO A 50 -3.23 -3.74 11.84
CA PRO A 50 -4.50 -3.03 11.96
C PRO A 50 -4.53 -1.86 10.96
N PRO A 51 -5.64 -1.65 10.22
CA PRO A 51 -5.77 -0.50 9.33
C PRO A 51 -5.75 0.80 10.14
N LYS A 52 -5.08 1.82 9.60
CA LYS A 52 -5.15 3.19 10.13
C LYS A 52 -6.56 3.75 9.92
N LEU A 53 -6.98 4.63 10.81
CA LEU A 53 -8.19 5.42 10.66
C LEU A 53 -7.99 6.36 9.46
N SER A 54 -8.85 6.26 8.46
CA SER A 54 -8.81 7.15 7.29
C SER A 54 -9.19 8.58 7.65
N ASN A 55 -8.86 9.55 6.79
CA ASN A 55 -9.27 10.96 6.92
C ASN A 55 -10.78 11.23 6.75
N PHE A 56 -11.62 10.23 7.00
CA PHE A 56 -13.07 10.37 6.98
C PHE A 56 -13.54 11.17 8.21
N PRO A 57 -14.47 12.14 8.10
CA PRO A 57 -14.85 13.00 9.23
C PRO A 57 -15.23 12.26 10.53
N ALA A 58 -15.88 11.10 10.44
CA ALA A 58 -16.21 10.30 11.63
C ALA A 58 -15.02 9.52 12.22
N HIS A 59 -13.90 9.45 11.50
CA HIS A 59 -12.64 8.85 11.94
C HIS A 59 -11.62 9.89 12.45
N LEU A 60 -11.76 11.18 12.09
CA LEU A 60 -10.79 12.23 12.46
C LEU A 60 -10.65 12.47 13.97
N ARG A 61 -11.66 12.06 14.74
CA ARG A 61 -11.63 12.14 16.21
C ARG A 61 -12.12 10.83 16.77
N TYR A 62 -11.28 10.20 17.59
CA TYR A 62 -11.76 9.12 18.45
C TYR A 62 -12.67 9.70 19.53
N ILE A 63 -13.85 9.10 19.68
CA ILE A 63 -14.84 9.44 20.70
C ILE A 63 -14.84 8.32 21.75
N ASP A 64 -15.27 7.13 21.33
CA ASP A 64 -15.28 5.92 22.13
C ASP A 64 -15.44 4.66 21.25
N ASP A 65 -15.25 3.49 21.84
CA ASP A 65 -15.45 2.20 21.17
C ASP A 65 -16.90 2.02 20.69
N ALA A 66 -17.89 2.53 21.43
CA ALA A 66 -19.30 2.41 21.08
C ALA A 66 -19.61 3.08 19.74
N THR A 67 -19.01 4.24 19.48
CA THR A 67 -19.13 4.99 18.23
C THR A 67 -18.48 4.24 17.08
N CYS A 68 -17.31 3.62 17.29
CA CYS A 68 -16.68 2.75 16.29
C CYS A 68 -17.57 1.55 15.95
N LEU A 69 -18.13 0.91 16.99
CA LEU A 69 -18.98 -0.27 16.85
C LEU A 69 -20.30 0.00 16.12
N GLN A 70 -20.82 1.24 16.16
CA GLN A 70 -22.00 1.59 15.37
C GLN A 70 -21.83 1.22 13.90
N CYS A 71 -20.62 1.38 13.34
CA CYS A 71 -20.32 1.05 11.95
C CYS A 71 -19.59 -0.29 11.77
N HIS A 72 -18.74 -0.71 12.73
CA HIS A 72 -17.84 -1.85 12.55
C HIS A 72 -18.30 -3.16 13.20
N ALA A 73 -19.43 -3.17 13.91
CA ALA A 73 -20.01 -4.40 14.48
C ALA A 73 -20.49 -5.39 13.40
N THR A 74 -20.95 -4.87 12.26
CA THR A 74 -21.45 -5.64 11.11
C THR A 74 -21.09 -4.96 9.81
N GLU A 75 -20.93 -5.73 8.73
CA GLU A 75 -20.72 -5.15 7.42
C GLU A 75 -22.02 -4.53 6.92
N ARG A 76 -21.98 -3.26 6.51
CA ARG A 76 -23.15 -2.56 5.97
C ARG A 76 -22.77 -1.48 4.98
N LYS A 77 -23.66 -1.30 3.99
CA LYS A 77 -23.65 -0.12 3.12
C LYS A 77 -24.37 1.02 3.83
N MET A 78 -23.76 2.19 3.84
CA MET A 78 -24.33 3.39 4.45
C MET A 78 -24.01 4.60 3.60
N ASN A 79 -24.85 5.63 3.69
CA ASN A 79 -24.59 6.91 3.05
C ASN A 79 -24.14 7.91 4.12
N PHE A 80 -23.00 8.56 3.90
CA PHE A 80 -22.60 9.71 4.71
C PHE A 80 -22.84 10.97 3.87
N GLY A 81 -23.97 11.63 4.13
CA GLY A 81 -24.51 12.62 3.19
C GLY A 81 -24.83 11.95 1.85
N ASN A 82 -24.22 12.44 0.76
CA ASN A 82 -24.40 11.89 -0.59
C ASN A 82 -23.32 10.86 -0.98
N THR A 83 -22.40 10.52 -0.08
CA THR A 83 -21.31 9.58 -0.37
C THR A 83 -21.67 8.17 0.07
N PRO A 84 -21.82 7.20 -0.85
CA PRO A 84 -22.01 5.80 -0.49
C PRO A 84 -20.70 5.22 0.05
N LEU A 85 -20.78 4.60 1.22
CA LEU A 85 -19.66 4.01 1.95
C LEU A 85 -20.01 2.59 2.37
N ILE A 86 -18.99 1.75 2.50
CA ILE A 86 -19.12 0.39 3.01
C ILE A 86 -18.34 0.33 4.31
N ALA A 87 -19.05 0.26 5.43
CA ALA A 87 -18.44 -0.03 6.71
C ALA A 87 -18.21 -1.55 6.79
N LYS A 88 -16.95 -1.96 6.86
CA LYS A 88 -16.59 -3.39 6.98
C LYS A 88 -16.67 -3.84 8.43
N LYS A 89 -17.14 -5.07 8.64
CA LYS A 89 -17.08 -5.73 9.95
C LYS A 89 -15.63 -5.93 10.38
N MET A 90 -15.35 -5.82 11.69
CA MET A 90 -14.06 -6.23 12.24
C MET A 90 -13.80 -7.72 11.97
N PRO A 91 -12.59 -8.10 11.49
CA PRO A 91 -12.24 -9.49 11.20
C PRO A 91 -11.78 -10.27 12.44
N HIS A 92 -11.81 -9.66 13.62
CA HIS A 92 -11.38 -10.21 14.90
C HIS A 92 -12.47 -10.00 15.96
N GLU A 93 -12.34 -10.70 17.08
CA GLU A 93 -13.19 -10.46 18.26
C GLU A 93 -12.97 -9.06 18.83
N TYR A 94 -13.95 -8.55 19.58
CA TYR A 94 -13.85 -7.25 20.21
C TYR A 94 -12.75 -7.24 21.29
N ARG A 95 -11.87 -6.23 21.26
CA ARG A 95 -10.71 -6.12 22.17
C ARG A 95 -10.68 -4.85 23.02
N GLY A 96 -11.68 -3.97 22.89
CA GLY A 96 -11.70 -2.66 23.54
C GLY A 96 -10.59 -1.72 23.10
N ASN A 97 -10.75 -0.44 23.38
CA ASN A 97 -9.82 0.64 23.06
C ASN A 97 -9.34 0.59 21.60
N CYS A 98 -10.23 0.89 20.65
CA CYS A 98 -9.96 0.80 19.21
C CYS A 98 -8.67 1.54 18.80
N VAL A 99 -8.40 2.70 19.40
CA VAL A 99 -7.21 3.52 19.09
C VAL A 99 -5.89 2.97 19.60
N SER A 100 -5.90 1.94 20.45
CA SER A 100 -4.68 1.24 20.84
C SER A 100 -3.98 0.58 19.64
N CYS A 101 -4.77 0.15 18.66
CA CYS A 101 -4.29 -0.54 17.46
C CYS A 101 -4.59 0.24 16.17
N HIS A 102 -5.70 0.97 16.11
CA HIS A 102 -6.10 1.77 14.95
C HIS A 102 -5.68 3.23 15.13
N LEU A 103 -4.52 3.58 14.58
CA LEU A 103 -3.95 4.93 14.72
C LEU A 103 -4.70 5.96 13.86
N LEU A 104 -4.89 7.16 14.42
CA LEU A 104 -5.31 8.34 13.67
C LEU A 104 -4.18 8.78 12.73
N GLU A 105 -4.50 8.98 11.46
CA GLU A 105 -3.60 9.65 10.53
C GLU A 105 -3.39 11.10 11.03
N LYS A 106 -2.14 11.52 11.20
CA LYS A 106 -1.78 12.87 11.68
C LYS A 106 -1.80 13.90 10.55
#